data_AF-A0A819WDZ0-F1
#
_entry.id   AF-A0A819WDZ0-F1
#
_cell.length_a   1.000
_cell.length_b   1.000
_cell.length_c   1.000
_cell.angle_alpha   90.00
_cell.angle_beta   90.00
_cell.angle_gamma   90.00
#
_symmetry.space_group_name_H-M   'P 1'
#
loop_
_entity.id
_entity.type
_entity.pdbx_description
1 polymer ?
#
loop_
_entity_poly.entity_id
_entity_poly.type
_entity_poly.pdbx_seq_one_letter_code
_entity_poly.pdbx_strand_id
1 'polypeptide(L)'
;LIDNLPCATKFENVETHEVLYEHGYRLGLYTKKTEETYINNHLIMKLYYHKESEDLYRVVGFEVEPKSIDSKRINVNNDGTCAIQNGQEMQKIDPKNENAITTTYEVIWANSETRWASRWDTYLAMTDAQIHWFSIVNSVIVVFFLAGILSMIIVKTLRRDIARYNQEDADDGSEETGWKLVHGDVFRPPHRKNVLAALIGSGIQIFLMSLIVIVFAALGMLSPSSRGALITAASFLYVFMGLIAGFYAGRIYKTIRGSNWKRTAALTATIYPGIVFGIGFFLNFFIWGKRSSGAVPLSTMVAILVMWLGISFPLVCVGFYFGYRKQPYDHPVRTNQIPRQVPEQQWFLHPVLSTLMAGVLPFGAMFIELFFIFSAIWENQYYYLFGFLFLVFIIIIISCSQISIVITYFQLCGEDYHWWWRSFIASGGSAFYVFAYSIFYFFTKLDITEVIPIMLYFGYTFLICFTFWTLTGTIGFIASYIFVRKIYAAVKIE
;
A
#
# COMPACT_ATOMS: atom_id res chain seq x y z
N LEU A 1 25.44 -4.46 -11.51
CA LEU A 1 25.44 -3.85 -10.17
C LEU A 1 26.88 -3.81 -9.70
N ILE A 2 27.37 -2.64 -9.31
CA ILE A 2 28.73 -2.47 -8.76
C ILE A 2 28.56 -1.73 -7.43
N ASP A 3 29.06 -2.31 -6.34
CA ASP A 3 28.95 -1.73 -4.99
C ASP A 3 27.52 -1.30 -4.59
N ASN A 4 26.54 -2.16 -4.91
CA ASN A 4 25.10 -1.91 -4.75
C ASN A 4 24.53 -0.73 -5.55
N LEU A 5 25.31 -0.09 -6.43
CA LEU A 5 24.81 0.92 -7.36
C LEU A 5 24.26 0.28 -8.64
N PRO A 6 23.07 0.71 -9.10
CA PRO A 6 22.57 0.36 -10.40
C PRO A 6 23.45 0.98 -11.50
N CYS A 7 23.49 0.31 -12.65
CA CYS A 7 23.97 0.93 -13.87
C CYS A 7 23.01 2.07 -14.25
N ALA A 8 23.53 3.22 -14.65
CA ALA A 8 22.74 4.24 -15.33
C ALA A 8 23.35 4.61 -16.68
N THR A 9 22.51 4.85 -17.67
CA THR A 9 22.91 5.43 -18.95
C THR A 9 22.58 6.91 -18.95
N LYS A 10 23.56 7.76 -19.23
CA LYS A 10 23.37 9.20 -19.37
C LYS A 10 22.75 9.51 -20.73
N PHE A 11 21.65 10.26 -20.73
CA PHE A 11 21.00 10.78 -21.93
C PHE A 11 20.84 12.29 -21.81
N GLU A 12 21.11 13.02 -22.89
CA GLU A 12 20.80 14.44 -22.96
C GLU A 12 19.48 14.61 -23.69
N ASN A 13 18.51 15.28 -23.06
CA ASN A 13 17.28 15.61 -23.74
C ASN A 13 17.56 16.69 -24.79
N VAL A 14 17.27 16.40 -26.05
CA VAL A 14 17.54 17.29 -27.19
C VAL A 14 16.76 18.60 -27.10
N GLU A 15 15.62 18.61 -26.40
CA GLU A 15 14.76 19.80 -26.27
C GLU A 15 15.09 20.66 -25.05
N THR A 16 15.45 20.05 -23.92
CA THR A 16 15.68 20.78 -22.65
C THR A 16 17.16 20.94 -22.30
N HIS A 17 18.07 20.27 -23.01
CA HIS A 17 19.51 20.15 -22.67
C HIS A 17 19.77 19.61 -21.25
N GLU A 18 18.75 19.05 -20.60
CA GLU A 18 18.89 18.43 -19.30
C GLU A 18 19.52 17.05 -19.45
N VAL A 19 20.51 16.79 -18.60
CA VAL A 19 21.13 15.48 -18.46
C VAL A 19 20.20 14.60 -17.62
N LEU A 20 19.68 13.56 -18.24
CA LEU A 20 18.86 12.53 -17.64
C LEU A 20 19.67 11.25 -17.44
N TYR A 21 19.36 10.50 -16.39
CA TYR A 21 19.93 9.18 -16.14
C TYR A 21 18.83 8.13 -16.27
N GLU A 22 18.94 7.25 -17.26
CA GLU A 22 18.05 6.09 -17.41
C GLU A 22 18.66 4.89 -16.70
N HIS A 23 17.85 4.13 -15.97
CA HIS A 23 18.32 2.95 -15.26
C HIS A 23 18.60 1.79 -16.22
N GLY A 24 19.76 1.15 -16.04
CA GLY A 24 20.25 0.11 -16.93
C GLY A 24 20.80 0.68 -18.24
N TYR A 25 20.81 -0.15 -19.27
CA TYR A 25 21.18 0.22 -20.63
C TYR A 25 20.26 -0.51 -21.61
N ARG A 26 20.00 0.10 -22.76
CA ARG A 26 19.17 -0.52 -23.80
C ARG A 26 19.96 -1.66 -24.45
N LEU A 27 19.35 -2.84 -24.55
CA LEU A 27 19.98 -4.00 -25.19
C LEU A 27 20.26 -3.77 -26.68
N GLY A 28 19.49 -2.92 -27.34
CA GLY A 28 19.62 -2.66 -28.76
C GLY A 28 18.71 -1.55 -29.23
N LEU A 29 18.73 -1.32 -30.54
CA LEU A 29 17.93 -0.30 -31.22
C LEU A 29 17.16 -0.98 -32.35
N TYR A 30 15.87 -0.67 -32.45
CA TYR A 30 15.03 -1.09 -33.56
C TYR A 30 14.58 0.13 -34.36
N THR A 31 14.96 0.18 -35.63
CA THR A 31 14.61 1.30 -36.51
C THR A 31 13.41 0.92 -37.37
N LYS A 32 12.22 1.42 -37.01
CA LYS A 32 10.97 1.19 -37.75
C LYS A 32 11.03 1.59 -39.24
N LYS A 33 11.95 2.49 -39.62
CA LYS A 33 12.11 2.95 -41.01
C LYS A 33 12.85 1.96 -41.91
N THR A 34 13.74 1.14 -41.35
CA THR A 34 14.58 0.20 -42.12
C THR A 34 14.29 -1.26 -41.77
N GLU A 35 13.42 -1.54 -40.80
CA GLU A 35 13.16 -2.88 -40.24
C GLU A 35 14.43 -3.59 -39.73
N GLU A 36 15.50 -2.84 -39.47
CA GLU A 36 16.76 -3.38 -39.00
C GLU A 36 16.82 -3.36 -37.47
N THR A 37 17.28 -4.47 -36.91
CA THR A 37 17.55 -4.62 -35.48
C THR A 37 19.06 -4.55 -35.23
N TYR A 38 19.46 -3.71 -34.29
CA TYR A 38 20.85 -3.55 -33.87
C TYR A 38 20.99 -3.92 -32.40
N ILE A 39 22.10 -4.55 -32.03
CA ILE A 39 22.39 -4.91 -30.64
C ILE A 39 23.57 -4.12 -30.09
N ASN A 40 23.47 -3.69 -28.84
CA ASN A 40 24.57 -3.09 -28.11
C ASN A 40 25.42 -4.20 -27.50
N ASN A 41 26.55 -4.46 -28.14
CA ASN A 41 27.49 -5.52 -27.74
C ASN A 41 28.77 -4.98 -27.08
N HIS A 42 29.00 -3.67 -27.10
CA HIS A 42 30.13 -3.04 -26.44
C HIS A 42 29.66 -2.11 -25.33
N LEU A 43 30.11 -2.35 -24.09
CA LEU A 43 29.72 -1.55 -22.92
C LEU A 43 30.91 -0.75 -22.38
N ILE A 44 30.83 0.57 -22.42
CA ILE A 44 31.81 1.43 -21.78
C ILE A 44 31.31 1.71 -20.35
N MET A 45 31.96 1.11 -19.37
CA MET A 45 31.66 1.23 -17.95
C MET A 45 32.50 2.36 -17.35
N LYS A 46 31.85 3.47 -16.99
CA LYS A 46 32.49 4.60 -16.30
C LYS A 46 32.24 4.47 -14.80
N LEU A 47 33.31 4.25 -14.05
CA LEU A 47 33.30 4.11 -12.60
C LEU A 47 33.85 5.39 -11.97
N TYR A 48 32.98 6.10 -11.27
CA TYR A 48 33.35 7.28 -10.53
C TYR A 48 33.74 6.87 -9.11
N TYR A 49 34.92 7.29 -8.67
CA TYR A 49 35.40 7.06 -7.33
C TYR A 49 35.66 8.39 -6.60
N HIS A 50 35.42 8.39 -5.30
CA HIS A 50 35.72 9.51 -4.41
C HIS A 50 36.85 9.10 -3.45
N LYS A 51 37.80 10.02 -3.26
CA LYS A 51 38.93 9.85 -2.34
C LYS A 51 38.55 10.42 -0.97
N GLU A 52 38.30 9.54 0.02
CA GLU A 52 37.92 9.95 1.38
C GLU A 52 39.15 10.17 2.29
N SER A 53 40.25 9.44 2.04
CA SER A 53 41.56 9.61 2.67
C SER A 53 42.68 9.22 1.69
N GLU A 54 43.96 9.32 2.07
CA GLU A 54 45.10 9.08 1.15
C GLU A 54 45.07 7.69 0.48
N ASP A 55 44.54 6.66 1.16
CA ASP A 55 44.50 5.27 0.70
C ASP A 55 43.08 4.69 0.53
N LEU A 56 42.01 5.46 0.83
CA LEU A 56 40.64 4.95 0.80
C LEU A 56 39.83 5.54 -0.35
N TYR A 57 39.58 4.70 -1.35
CA TYR A 57 38.77 5.01 -2.53
C TYR A 57 37.42 4.30 -2.44
N ARG A 58 36.33 5.04 -2.64
CA ARG A 58 34.97 4.49 -2.66
C ARG A 58 34.28 4.78 -3.98
N VAL A 59 33.50 3.82 -4.49
CA VAL A 59 32.75 3.99 -5.74
C VAL A 59 31.51 4.83 -5.48
N VAL A 60 31.40 5.98 -6.13
CA VAL A 60 30.31 6.94 -5.93
C VAL A 60 29.41 7.08 -7.14
N GLY A 61 29.76 6.44 -8.26
CA GLY A 61 28.94 6.43 -9.46
C GLY A 61 29.35 5.30 -10.40
N PHE A 62 28.36 4.82 -11.14
CA PHE A 62 28.46 3.79 -12.14
C PHE A 62 27.55 4.16 -13.32
N GLU A 63 28.20 4.60 -14.39
CA GLU A 63 27.56 4.92 -15.66
C GLU A 63 27.96 3.89 -16.72
N VAL A 64 27.06 3.59 -17.64
CA VAL A 64 27.33 2.74 -18.80
C VAL A 64 26.91 3.46 -20.06
N GLU A 65 27.81 3.52 -21.03
CA GLU A 65 27.50 3.95 -22.39
C GLU A 65 27.47 2.72 -23.29
N PRO A 66 26.28 2.26 -23.72
CA PRO A 66 26.16 1.15 -24.63
C PRO A 66 26.49 1.58 -26.06
N LYS A 67 27.30 0.78 -26.77
CA LYS A 67 27.63 0.95 -28.18
C LYS A 67 27.36 -0.34 -28.95
N SER A 68 26.96 -0.18 -30.21
CA SER A 68 26.85 -1.27 -31.18
C SER A 68 28.06 -1.25 -32.11
N ILE A 69 28.83 -2.33 -32.12
CA ILE A 69 30.07 -2.47 -32.90
C ILE A 69 30.00 -3.77 -33.69
N ASP A 70 30.16 -3.72 -35.01
CA ASP A 70 30.20 -4.95 -35.83
C ASP A 70 31.35 -5.88 -35.39
N SER A 71 31.05 -7.17 -35.29
CA SER A 71 31.97 -8.23 -34.86
C SER A 71 33.21 -8.33 -35.73
N LYS A 72 33.13 -7.92 -37.00
CA LYS A 72 34.28 -7.84 -37.93
C LYS A 72 35.36 -6.85 -37.48
N ARG A 73 35.02 -5.91 -36.60
CA ARG A 73 35.93 -4.89 -36.09
C ARG A 73 36.54 -5.23 -34.74
N ILE A 74 36.16 -6.37 -34.16
CA ILE A 74 36.63 -6.85 -32.88
C ILE A 74 37.74 -7.87 -33.14
N ASN A 75 38.98 -7.45 -32.97
CA ASN A 75 40.11 -8.36 -32.98
C ASN A 75 40.41 -8.78 -31.55
N VAL A 76 40.14 -10.06 -31.23
CA VAL A 76 40.45 -10.64 -29.92
C VAL A 76 41.88 -11.15 -29.94
N ASN A 77 42.73 -10.59 -29.08
CA ASN A 77 44.08 -11.10 -28.86
C ASN A 77 44.03 -12.31 -27.91
N ASN A 78 45.05 -13.18 -28.00
CA ASN A 78 45.14 -14.40 -27.18
C ASN A 78 45.21 -14.14 -25.67
N ASP A 79 45.51 -12.91 -25.25
CA ASP A 79 45.62 -12.50 -23.83
C ASP A 79 44.27 -12.05 -23.23
N GLY A 80 43.16 -12.23 -23.95
CA GLY A 80 41.82 -11.79 -23.51
C GLY A 80 41.56 -10.29 -23.67
N THR A 81 42.49 -9.55 -24.28
CA THR A 81 42.32 -8.13 -24.66
C THR A 81 41.76 -8.04 -26.08
N CYS A 82 40.95 -7.01 -26.36
CA CYS A 82 40.37 -6.79 -27.68
C CYS A 82 40.72 -5.39 -28.23
N ALA A 83 41.10 -5.31 -29.49
CA ALA A 83 41.30 -4.05 -30.20
C ALA A 83 40.12 -3.78 -31.14
N ILE A 84 39.53 -2.59 -31.02
CA ILE A 84 38.41 -2.13 -31.84
C ILE A 84 38.96 -1.23 -32.95
N GLN A 85 38.75 -1.60 -34.21
CA GLN A 85 39.12 -0.76 -35.36
C GLN A 85 38.16 0.42 -35.52
N ASN A 86 38.59 1.56 -36.08
CA ASN A 86 37.74 2.75 -36.32
C ASN A 86 36.74 2.56 -37.47
N GLY A 87 35.54 3.14 -37.35
CA GLY A 87 34.41 2.98 -38.28
C GLY A 87 33.04 3.22 -37.61
N GLN A 88 31.95 3.24 -38.38
CA GLN A 88 30.58 3.49 -37.88
C GLN A 88 29.60 2.31 -38.06
N GLU A 89 30.09 1.16 -38.51
CA GLU A 89 29.23 -0.02 -38.73
C GLU A 89 28.73 -0.61 -37.41
N MET A 90 27.41 -0.70 -37.28
CA MET A 90 26.69 -1.25 -36.13
C MET A 90 26.41 -2.74 -36.33
N GLN A 91 26.37 -3.50 -35.23
CA GLN A 91 26.07 -4.93 -35.27
C GLN A 91 24.58 -5.16 -35.55
N LYS A 92 24.28 -5.58 -36.78
CA LYS A 92 22.95 -6.01 -37.19
C LYS A 92 22.65 -7.41 -36.67
N ILE A 93 21.39 -7.64 -36.30
CA ILE A 93 20.84 -8.97 -35.99
C ILE A 93 19.95 -9.38 -37.15
N ASP A 94 20.24 -10.55 -37.72
CA ASP A 94 19.35 -11.19 -38.68
C ASP A 94 18.35 -12.08 -37.95
N PRO A 95 17.02 -11.84 -38.05
CA PRO A 95 16.02 -12.61 -37.31
C PRO A 95 15.83 -14.05 -37.82
N LYS A 96 16.44 -14.41 -38.96
CA LYS A 96 16.26 -15.71 -39.62
C LYS A 96 17.42 -16.69 -39.39
N ASN A 97 18.58 -16.21 -38.94
CA ASN A 97 19.79 -17.00 -38.79
C ASN A 97 20.30 -16.96 -37.34
N GLU A 98 21.07 -17.97 -36.94
CA GLU A 98 21.82 -17.92 -35.68
C GLU A 98 22.92 -16.86 -35.78
N ASN A 99 22.87 -15.87 -34.90
CA ASN A 99 23.84 -14.78 -34.85
C ASN A 99 24.86 -15.06 -33.74
N ALA A 100 26.14 -15.19 -34.10
CA ALA A 100 27.23 -15.21 -33.13
C ALA A 100 27.59 -13.77 -32.77
N ILE A 101 27.39 -13.39 -31.50
CA ILE A 101 27.60 -12.03 -31.01
C ILE A 101 28.77 -12.02 -30.03
N THR A 102 29.82 -11.27 -30.36
CA THR A 102 30.93 -11.04 -29.43
C THR A 102 30.63 -9.83 -28.57
N THR A 103 30.50 -10.04 -27.26
CA THR A 103 30.31 -8.97 -26.27
C THR A 103 31.64 -8.51 -25.70
N THR A 104 31.89 -7.21 -25.71
CA THR A 104 33.12 -6.61 -25.16
C THR A 104 32.77 -5.49 -24.19
N TYR A 105 33.70 -5.13 -23.31
CA TYR A 105 33.53 -4.02 -22.39
C TYR A 105 34.83 -3.25 -22.21
N GLU A 106 34.72 -1.96 -21.90
CA GLU A 106 35.81 -1.08 -21.51
C GLU A 106 35.50 -0.51 -20.13
N VAL A 107 36.52 -0.38 -19.27
CA VAL A 107 36.35 0.19 -17.92
C VAL A 107 37.18 1.45 -17.79
N ILE A 108 36.52 2.57 -17.51
CA ILE A 108 37.13 3.89 -17.32
C ILE A 108 36.91 4.29 -15.87
N TRP A 109 37.99 4.60 -15.16
CA TRP A 109 37.94 5.10 -13.79
C TRP A 109 38.10 6.63 -13.79
N ALA A 110 37.16 7.33 -13.16
CA ALA A 110 37.17 8.79 -13.07
C ALA A 110 37.05 9.25 -11.62
N ASN A 111 37.81 10.27 -11.23
CA ASN A 111 37.67 10.89 -9.91
C ASN A 111 36.43 11.80 -9.86
N SER A 112 35.66 11.73 -8.78
CA SER A 112 34.46 12.54 -8.55
C SER A 112 34.50 13.23 -7.19
N GLU A 113 34.01 14.47 -7.13
CA GLU A 113 33.85 15.24 -5.89
C GLU A 113 32.63 14.81 -5.07
N THR A 114 31.76 13.95 -5.62
CA THR A 114 30.56 13.47 -4.93
C THR A 114 30.92 12.65 -3.69
N ARG A 115 30.41 13.05 -2.53
CA ARG A 115 30.62 12.33 -1.28
C ARG A 115 29.88 11.00 -1.31
N TRP A 116 30.40 10.01 -0.60
CA TRP A 116 29.78 8.68 -0.48
C TRP A 116 28.32 8.72 0.01
N ALA A 117 27.95 9.69 0.85
CA ALA A 117 26.60 9.85 1.38
C ALA A 117 25.58 10.31 0.32
N SER A 118 25.98 11.14 -0.65
CA SER A 118 25.11 11.71 -1.69
C SER A 118 25.14 10.91 -3.01
N ARG A 119 25.79 9.75 -3.03
CA ARG A 119 25.99 8.96 -4.26
C ARG A 119 24.71 8.49 -4.94
N TRP A 120 23.62 8.38 -4.18
CA TRP A 120 22.31 7.98 -4.70
C TRP A 120 21.53 9.14 -5.30
N ASP A 121 21.89 10.40 -5.00
CA ASP A 121 21.12 11.57 -5.43
C ASP A 121 21.04 11.67 -6.97
N THR A 122 22.12 11.32 -7.67
CA THR A 122 22.16 11.30 -9.14
C THR A 122 21.22 10.26 -9.76
N TYR A 123 20.99 9.13 -9.09
CA TYR A 123 20.09 8.06 -9.54
C TYR A 123 18.64 8.30 -9.13
N LEU A 124 18.44 9.08 -8.07
CA LEU A 124 17.12 9.38 -7.49
C LEU A 124 16.55 10.73 -7.96
N ALA A 125 17.35 11.57 -8.63
CA ALA A 125 16.91 12.83 -9.22
C ALA A 125 15.93 12.56 -10.36
N MET A 126 14.64 12.76 -10.10
CA MET A 126 13.56 12.54 -11.06
C MET A 126 13.02 13.89 -11.55
N THR A 127 12.89 14.05 -12.86
CA THR A 127 12.37 15.26 -13.53
C THR A 127 10.86 15.46 -13.37
N ASP A 128 10.12 14.42 -12.97
CA ASP A 128 8.64 14.47 -12.87
C ASP A 128 8.10 15.02 -11.53
N ALA A 129 8.97 15.47 -10.61
CA ALA A 129 8.57 15.96 -9.29
C ALA A 129 7.49 17.07 -9.34
N GLN A 130 7.48 17.88 -10.41
CA GLN A 130 6.46 18.91 -10.64
C GLN A 130 5.06 18.32 -10.88
N ILE A 131 4.96 17.21 -11.62
CA ILE A 131 3.69 16.52 -11.90
C ILE A 131 3.14 15.91 -10.60
N HIS A 132 4.02 15.34 -9.76
CA HIS A 132 3.66 14.84 -8.43
C HIS A 132 3.12 15.95 -7.54
N TRP A 133 3.85 17.06 -7.43
CA TRP A 133 3.43 18.20 -6.60
C TRP A 133 2.09 18.77 -7.05
N PHE A 134 1.90 18.97 -8.35
CA PHE A 134 0.65 19.49 -8.92
C PHE A 134 -0.55 18.58 -8.62
N SER A 135 -0.39 17.28 -8.83
CA SER A 135 -1.46 16.32 -8.55
C SER A 135 -1.84 16.28 -7.08
N ILE A 136 -0.86 16.38 -6.18
CA ILE A 136 -1.11 16.25 -4.74
C ILE A 136 -1.77 17.51 -4.20
N VAL A 137 -1.31 18.70 -4.60
CA VAL A 137 -1.98 19.95 -4.22
C VAL A 137 -3.43 19.92 -4.68
N ASN A 138 -3.70 19.45 -5.90
CA ASN A 138 -5.06 19.33 -6.41
C ASN A 138 -5.89 18.32 -5.58
N SER A 139 -5.36 17.12 -5.31
CA SER A 139 -6.07 16.11 -4.50
C SER A 139 -6.29 16.57 -3.06
N VAL A 140 -5.32 17.27 -2.45
CA VAL A 140 -5.45 17.87 -1.10
C VAL A 140 -6.60 18.87 -1.10
N ILE A 141 -6.60 19.84 -2.03
CA ILE A 141 -7.63 20.87 -2.10
C ILE A 141 -9.02 20.24 -2.26
N VAL A 142 -9.18 19.31 -3.21
CA VAL A 142 -10.46 18.65 -3.49
C VAL A 142 -10.94 17.87 -2.28
N VAL A 143 -10.09 17.06 -1.65
CA VAL A 143 -10.51 16.23 -0.52
C VAL A 143 -10.80 17.06 0.73
N PHE A 144 -9.97 18.04 1.08
CA PHE A 144 -10.25 18.92 2.22
C PHE A 144 -11.51 19.76 2.00
N PHE A 145 -11.76 20.21 0.76
CA PHE A 145 -12.98 20.94 0.42
C PHE A 145 -14.22 20.06 0.54
N LEU A 146 -14.21 18.86 -0.06
CA LEU A 146 -15.29 17.88 0.09
C LEU A 146 -15.49 17.46 1.55
N ALA A 147 -14.41 17.31 2.30
CA ALA A 147 -14.44 17.01 3.73
C ALA A 147 -15.08 18.12 4.55
N GLY A 148 -14.72 19.37 4.28
CA GLY A 148 -15.31 20.54 4.90
C GLY A 148 -16.81 20.65 4.62
N ILE A 149 -17.21 20.53 3.36
CA ILE A 149 -18.63 20.60 2.97
C ILE A 149 -19.44 19.48 3.62
N LEU A 150 -18.98 18.22 3.53
CA LEU A 150 -19.75 17.11 4.06
C LEU A 150 -19.83 17.15 5.59
N SER A 151 -18.75 17.56 6.26
CA SER A 151 -18.76 17.77 7.70
C SER A 151 -19.73 18.88 8.10
N MET A 152 -19.75 19.99 7.35
CA MET A 152 -20.71 21.08 7.58
C MET A 152 -22.16 20.60 7.38
N ILE A 153 -22.44 19.82 6.32
CA ILE A 153 -23.76 19.25 6.07
C ILE A 153 -24.17 18.34 7.22
N ILE A 154 -23.32 17.40 7.65
CA ILE A 154 -23.63 16.49 8.76
C ILE A 154 -23.87 17.27 10.05
N VAL A 155 -22.98 18.22 10.40
CA VAL A 155 -23.13 19.00 11.64
C VAL A 155 -24.41 19.84 11.61
N LYS A 156 -24.71 20.48 10.47
CA LYS A 156 -25.93 21.29 10.32
C LYS A 156 -27.19 20.43 10.42
N THR A 157 -27.23 19.31 9.71
CA THR A 157 -28.36 18.37 9.75
C THR A 157 -28.53 17.77 11.13
N LEU A 158 -27.44 17.29 11.76
CA LEU A 158 -27.46 16.67 13.08
C LEU A 158 -27.84 17.66 14.18
N ARG A 159 -27.39 18.93 14.12
CA ARG A 159 -27.85 19.96 15.06
C ARG A 159 -29.34 20.24 14.90
N ARG A 160 -29.83 20.31 13.66
CA ARG A 160 -31.26 20.50 13.38
C ARG A 160 -32.09 19.33 13.89
N ASP A 161 -31.65 18.10 13.63
CA ASP A 161 -32.36 16.89 14.02
C ASP A 161 -32.35 16.71 15.55
N ILE A 162 -31.23 16.95 16.24
CA ILE A 162 -31.17 16.94 17.72
C ILE A 162 -32.09 18.01 18.31
N ALA A 163 -32.09 19.23 17.76
CA ALA A 163 -32.96 20.30 18.26
C ALA A 163 -34.45 19.95 18.10
N ARG A 164 -34.81 19.31 16.98
CA ARG A 164 -36.15 18.82 16.72
C ARG A 164 -36.55 17.72 17.70
N TYR A 165 -35.71 16.71 17.89
CA TYR A 165 -36.03 15.59 18.80
C TYR A 165 -36.15 16.02 20.26
N ASN A 166 -35.30 16.94 20.72
CA ASN A 166 -35.41 17.48 22.08
C ASN A 166 -36.66 18.37 22.29
N GLN A 167 -37.24 18.92 21.21
CA GLN A 167 -38.53 19.64 21.27
C GLN A 167 -39.70 18.68 21.28
N GLU A 168 -39.65 17.63 20.46
CA GLU A 168 -40.65 16.56 20.38
C GLU A 168 -40.76 15.79 21.72
N ASP A 169 -39.67 15.61 22.47
CA ASP A 169 -39.70 15.04 23.84
C ASP A 169 -40.46 15.89 24.87
N ALA A 170 -40.61 17.19 24.64
CA ALA A 170 -41.40 18.03 25.54
C ALA A 170 -42.91 17.91 25.30
N ASP A 171 -43.30 17.29 24.18
CA ASP A 171 -44.67 17.13 23.72
C ASP A 171 -44.97 15.61 23.70
N ASP A 172 -45.35 15.07 24.87
CA ASP A 172 -45.51 13.65 25.30
C ASP A 172 -46.31 12.68 24.37
N GLY A 173 -46.66 13.08 23.14
CA GLY A 173 -47.46 12.31 22.18
C GLY A 173 -46.81 12.09 20.80
N SER A 174 -45.55 12.46 20.59
CA SER A 174 -44.88 12.28 19.29
C SER A 174 -44.20 10.91 19.16
N GLU A 175 -44.51 10.18 18.09
CA GLU A 175 -43.81 8.92 17.79
C GLU A 175 -42.34 9.20 17.44
N GLU A 176 -41.41 8.57 18.16
CA GLU A 176 -39.98 8.68 17.84
C GLU A 176 -39.74 8.18 16.40
N THR A 177 -39.04 8.95 15.56
CA THR A 177 -38.76 8.56 14.17
C THR A 177 -37.27 8.62 13.84
N GLY A 178 -36.84 7.80 12.88
CA GLY A 178 -35.46 7.82 12.36
C GLY A 178 -34.45 7.23 13.33
N TRP A 179 -33.27 7.86 13.45
CA TRP A 179 -32.17 7.27 14.23
C TRP A 179 -32.44 7.25 15.74
N LYS A 180 -33.20 8.20 16.29
CA LYS A 180 -33.54 8.20 17.72
C LYS A 180 -34.31 6.95 18.13
N LEU A 181 -35.23 6.49 17.29
CA LEU A 181 -36.06 5.31 17.52
C LEU A 181 -35.25 4.00 17.66
N VAL A 182 -34.04 3.97 17.11
CA VAL A 182 -33.17 2.80 17.12
C VAL A 182 -32.25 2.76 18.36
N HIS A 183 -32.36 3.72 19.28
CA HIS A 183 -31.49 3.84 20.45
C HIS A 183 -31.36 2.54 21.25
N GLY A 184 -32.45 1.77 21.37
CA GLY A 184 -32.51 0.50 22.09
C GLY A 184 -31.83 -0.69 21.39
N ASP A 185 -31.42 -0.59 20.12
CA ASP A 185 -30.81 -1.70 19.36
C ASP A 185 -29.45 -1.38 18.75
N VAL A 186 -29.03 -0.11 18.72
CA VAL A 186 -27.77 0.35 18.09
C VAL A 186 -26.52 -0.33 18.64
N PHE A 187 -26.46 -0.58 19.96
CA PHE A 187 -25.30 -1.21 20.60
C PHE A 187 -25.43 -2.73 20.74
N ARG A 188 -26.39 -3.35 20.05
CA ARG A 188 -26.56 -4.80 20.03
C ARG A 188 -25.31 -5.49 19.46
N PRO A 189 -24.86 -6.61 20.06
CA PRO A 189 -23.72 -7.36 19.55
C PRO A 189 -23.92 -7.80 18.09
N PRO A 190 -22.98 -7.50 17.17
CA PRO A 190 -23.07 -7.96 15.78
C PRO A 190 -22.95 -9.48 15.63
N HIS A 191 -23.49 -9.97 14.52
CA HIS A 191 -23.25 -11.33 14.05
C HIS A 191 -21.74 -11.58 13.91
N ARG A 192 -21.24 -12.78 14.26
CA ARG A 192 -19.80 -13.11 14.20
C ARG A 192 -18.87 -12.09 14.87
N LYS A 193 -19.21 -11.61 16.06
CA LYS A 193 -18.40 -10.69 16.89
C LYS A 193 -16.91 -11.06 17.03
N ASN A 194 -16.56 -12.35 17.02
CA ASN A 194 -15.16 -12.80 17.10
C ASN A 194 -14.35 -12.34 15.87
N VAL A 195 -14.90 -12.48 14.66
CA VAL A 195 -14.21 -12.14 13.41
C VAL A 195 -14.05 -10.64 13.28
N LEU A 196 -15.10 -9.87 13.60
CA LEU A 196 -15.05 -8.41 13.57
C LEU A 196 -13.97 -7.87 14.50
N ALA A 197 -13.94 -8.33 15.76
CA ALA A 197 -12.92 -7.92 16.72
C ALA A 197 -11.49 -8.30 16.27
N ALA A 198 -11.32 -9.47 15.64
CA ALA A 198 -10.05 -9.93 15.09
C ALA A 198 -9.57 -9.08 13.90
N LEU A 199 -10.48 -8.73 12.97
CA LEU A 199 -10.18 -7.87 11.83
C LEU A 199 -9.84 -6.45 12.28
N ILE A 200 -10.59 -5.86 13.21
CA ILE A 200 -10.29 -4.54 13.78
C ILE A 200 -8.93 -4.54 14.48
N GLY A 201 -8.63 -5.58 15.27
CA GLY A 201 -7.31 -5.74 15.88
C GLY A 201 -6.19 -5.77 14.86
N SER A 202 -6.34 -6.61 13.82
CA SER A 202 -5.38 -6.73 12.72
C SER A 202 -5.22 -5.41 11.96
N GLY A 203 -6.31 -4.69 11.71
CA GLY A 203 -6.26 -3.39 11.03
C GLY A 203 -5.58 -2.30 11.87
N ILE A 204 -5.76 -2.30 13.19
CA ILE A 204 -5.01 -1.39 14.09
C ILE A 204 -3.51 -1.73 14.04
N GLN A 205 -3.16 -3.02 13.99
CA GLN A 205 -1.78 -3.48 13.85
C GLN A 205 -1.13 -2.94 12.58
N ILE A 206 -1.82 -3.11 11.44
CA ILE A 206 -1.35 -2.67 10.12
C ILE A 206 -1.29 -1.14 10.08
N PHE A 207 -2.32 -0.45 10.58
CA PHE A 207 -2.38 1.00 10.63
C PHE A 207 -1.19 1.62 11.37
N LEU A 208 -0.90 1.13 12.58
CA LEU A 208 0.22 1.66 13.38
C LEU A 208 1.57 1.31 12.76
N MET A 209 1.72 0.10 12.23
CA MET A 209 2.94 -0.29 11.51
C MET A 209 3.17 0.60 10.28
N SER A 210 2.15 0.77 9.43
CA SER A 210 2.23 1.62 8.24
C SER A 210 2.50 3.08 8.61
N LEU A 211 1.83 3.64 9.61
CA LEU A 211 2.04 5.02 10.06
C LEU A 211 3.50 5.23 10.50
N ILE A 212 4.03 4.35 11.35
CA ILE A 212 5.39 4.48 11.87
C ILE A 212 6.42 4.31 10.75
N VAL A 213 6.25 3.32 9.88
CA VAL A 213 7.15 3.08 8.73
C VAL A 213 7.16 4.28 7.79
N ILE A 214 5.99 4.82 7.44
CA ILE A 214 5.87 5.96 6.53
C ILE A 214 6.50 7.22 7.16
N VAL A 215 6.30 7.47 8.46
CA VAL A 215 6.94 8.61 9.15
C VAL A 215 8.46 8.48 9.12
N PHE A 216 9.02 7.32 9.46
CA PHE A 216 10.47 7.12 9.40
C PHE A 216 11.02 7.19 7.96
N ALA A 217 10.26 6.74 6.98
CA ALA A 217 10.61 6.88 5.57
C ALA A 217 10.56 8.34 5.10
N ALA A 218 9.56 9.10 5.53
CA ALA A 218 9.42 10.53 5.21
C ALA A 218 10.53 11.39 5.86
N LEU A 219 11.04 10.99 7.03
CA LEU A 219 12.21 11.61 7.67
C LEU A 219 13.54 11.24 7.00
N GLY A 220 13.53 10.39 5.96
CA GLY A 220 14.74 9.96 5.25
C GLY A 220 15.56 8.89 5.96
N MET A 221 15.09 8.36 7.10
CA MET A 221 15.83 7.34 7.88
C MET A 221 15.79 5.95 7.23
N LEU A 222 14.81 5.69 6.36
CA LEU A 222 14.65 4.43 5.62
C LEU A 222 14.91 4.64 4.12
N SER A 223 16.03 5.29 3.79
CA SER A 223 16.40 5.58 2.40
C SER A 223 16.61 4.28 1.58
N PRO A 224 16.27 4.29 0.27
CA PRO A 224 16.49 3.15 -0.63
C PRO A 224 17.95 2.66 -0.70
N SER A 225 18.90 3.50 -0.28
CA SER A 225 20.33 3.17 -0.17
C SER A 225 20.64 2.03 0.81
N SER A 226 19.73 1.75 1.75
CA SER A 226 19.86 0.66 2.72
C SER A 226 19.01 -0.55 2.31
N ARG A 227 19.60 -1.43 1.49
CA ARG A 227 18.88 -2.57 0.90
C ARG A 227 18.19 -3.43 1.97
N GLY A 228 16.86 -3.53 1.88
CA GLY A 228 16.05 -4.35 2.79
C GLY A 228 15.77 -3.74 4.16
N ALA A 229 16.27 -2.53 4.48
CA ALA A 229 15.99 -1.87 5.76
C ALA A 229 14.50 -1.57 5.94
N LEU A 230 13.81 -1.14 4.88
CA LEU A 230 12.37 -0.88 4.94
C LEU A 230 11.57 -2.15 5.27
N ILE A 231 11.86 -3.25 4.59
CA ILE A 231 11.16 -4.54 4.77
C ILE A 231 11.41 -5.11 6.16
N THR A 232 12.66 -5.05 6.63
CA THR A 232 13.03 -5.52 7.98
C THR A 232 12.38 -4.65 9.05
N ALA A 233 12.46 -3.32 8.95
CA ALA A 233 11.82 -2.39 9.88
C ALA A 233 10.29 -2.61 9.93
N ALA A 234 9.63 -2.75 8.79
CA ALA A 234 8.19 -3.01 8.72
C ALA A 234 7.82 -4.36 9.37
N SER A 235 8.62 -5.41 9.14
CA SER A 235 8.40 -6.73 9.74
C SER A 235 8.56 -6.71 11.25
N PHE A 236 9.63 -6.09 11.76
CA PHE A 236 9.85 -5.94 13.21
C PHE A 236 8.73 -5.12 13.86
N LEU A 237 8.39 -3.95 13.28
CA LEU A 237 7.31 -3.11 13.78
C LEU A 237 5.97 -3.85 13.79
N TYR A 238 5.66 -4.62 12.73
CA TYR A 238 4.44 -5.42 12.66
C TYR A 238 4.33 -6.38 13.86
N VAL A 239 5.41 -7.10 14.20
CA VAL A 239 5.43 -8.04 15.34
C VAL A 239 5.17 -7.32 16.66
N PHE A 240 5.82 -6.18 16.92
CA PHE A 240 5.62 -5.42 18.16
C PHE A 240 4.22 -4.80 18.26
N MET A 241 3.66 -4.31 17.16
CA MET A 241 2.30 -3.77 17.11
C MET A 241 1.25 -4.85 17.45
N GLY A 242 1.60 -6.14 17.42
CA GLY A 242 0.73 -7.23 17.84
C GLY A 242 0.19 -7.10 19.27
N LEU A 243 0.96 -6.51 20.20
CA LEU A 243 0.48 -6.25 21.56
C LEU A 243 -0.66 -5.23 21.57
N ILE A 244 -0.51 -4.16 20.79
CA ILE A 244 -1.53 -3.10 20.68
C ILE A 244 -2.78 -3.64 19.97
N ALA A 245 -2.59 -4.42 18.91
CA ALA A 245 -3.64 -5.12 18.20
C ALA A 245 -4.49 -6.00 19.13
N GLY A 246 -3.82 -6.83 19.95
CA GLY A 246 -4.46 -7.66 20.96
C GLY A 246 -5.23 -6.81 21.97
N PHE A 247 -4.64 -5.75 22.50
CA PHE A 247 -5.25 -4.88 23.51
C PHE A 247 -6.56 -4.25 23.03
N TYR A 248 -6.57 -3.62 21.85
CA TYR A 248 -7.79 -3.00 21.31
C TYR A 248 -8.82 -4.06 20.90
N ALA A 249 -8.41 -5.17 20.30
CA ALA A 249 -9.31 -6.27 19.96
C ALA A 249 -9.98 -6.86 21.21
N GLY A 250 -9.23 -7.09 22.28
CA GLY A 250 -9.74 -7.62 23.53
C GLY A 250 -10.71 -6.67 24.22
N ARG A 251 -10.42 -5.37 24.19
CA ARG A 251 -11.31 -4.35 24.76
C ARG A 251 -12.62 -4.23 23.98
N ILE A 252 -12.57 -4.19 22.64
CA ILE A 252 -13.76 -4.17 21.77
C ILE A 252 -14.55 -5.48 21.90
N TYR A 253 -13.87 -6.62 22.02
CA TYR A 253 -14.54 -7.90 22.22
C TYR A 253 -15.35 -7.94 23.52
N LYS A 254 -14.80 -7.35 24.59
CA LYS A 254 -15.51 -7.18 25.86
C LYS A 254 -16.71 -6.25 25.73
N THR A 255 -16.60 -5.13 25.00
CA THR A 255 -17.72 -4.19 24.81
C THR A 255 -18.89 -4.80 24.06
N ILE A 256 -18.59 -5.72 23.13
CA ILE A 256 -19.59 -6.48 22.36
C ILE A 256 -20.15 -7.68 23.16
N ARG A 257 -19.89 -7.76 24.47
CA ARG A 257 -20.34 -8.85 25.36
C ARG A 257 -19.85 -10.23 24.86
N GLY A 258 -18.59 -10.32 24.42
CA GLY A 258 -17.95 -11.57 24.01
C GLY A 258 -17.53 -12.43 25.20
N SER A 259 -17.88 -13.73 25.20
CA SER A 259 -17.55 -14.67 26.29
C SER A 259 -16.25 -15.45 26.05
N ASN A 260 -16.02 -15.89 24.80
CA ASN A 260 -14.93 -16.81 24.46
C ASN A 260 -13.65 -16.07 24.07
N TRP A 261 -13.03 -15.38 25.04
CA TRP A 261 -11.86 -14.53 24.81
C TRP A 261 -10.65 -15.27 24.22
N LYS A 262 -10.38 -16.52 24.62
CA LYS A 262 -9.25 -17.32 24.13
C LYS A 262 -9.33 -17.58 22.62
N ARG A 263 -10.52 -17.96 22.13
CA ARG A 263 -10.75 -18.24 20.70
C ARG A 263 -10.60 -16.98 19.86
N THR A 264 -11.09 -15.84 20.36
CA THR A 264 -10.94 -14.56 19.67
C THR A 264 -9.49 -14.09 19.67
N ALA A 265 -8.76 -14.24 20.78
CA ALA A 265 -7.34 -13.90 20.85
C ALA A 265 -6.51 -14.70 19.83
N ALA A 266 -6.74 -16.02 19.74
CA ALA A 266 -6.11 -16.86 18.73
C ALA A 266 -6.49 -16.42 17.31
N LEU A 267 -7.77 -16.11 17.07
CA LEU A 267 -8.24 -15.63 15.76
C LEU A 267 -7.60 -14.29 15.35
N THR A 268 -7.46 -13.33 16.27
CA THR A 268 -6.78 -12.05 16.02
C THR A 268 -5.31 -12.28 15.62
N ALA A 269 -4.64 -13.23 16.28
CA ALA A 269 -3.24 -13.54 16.00
C ALA A 269 -3.03 -14.30 14.67
N THR A 270 -4.07 -14.95 14.13
CA THR A 270 -3.93 -15.82 12.94
C THR A 270 -4.62 -15.32 11.68
N ILE A 271 -5.65 -14.47 11.76
CA ILE A 271 -6.49 -14.18 10.59
C ILE A 271 -5.71 -13.48 9.48
N TYR A 272 -4.99 -12.39 9.79
CA TYR A 272 -4.22 -11.65 8.79
C TYR A 272 -2.90 -12.35 8.43
N PRO A 273 -2.02 -12.70 9.40
CA PRO A 273 -0.77 -13.40 9.08
C PRO A 273 -1.00 -14.75 8.39
N GLY A 274 -2.06 -15.48 8.74
CA GLY A 274 -2.38 -16.76 8.13
C GLY A 274 -2.79 -16.66 6.67
N ILE A 275 -3.52 -15.60 6.29
CA ILE A 275 -3.86 -15.34 4.88
C ILE A 275 -2.59 -14.95 4.10
N VAL A 276 -1.77 -14.05 4.65
CA VAL A 276 -0.51 -13.60 4.02
C VAL A 276 0.45 -14.78 3.84
N PHE A 277 0.67 -15.56 4.89
CA PHE A 277 1.55 -16.73 4.84
C PHE A 277 0.99 -17.82 3.93
N GLY A 278 -0.31 -18.10 3.98
CA GLY A 278 -0.95 -19.12 3.14
C GLY A 278 -0.83 -18.81 1.65
N ILE A 279 -1.13 -17.57 1.24
CA ILE A 279 -1.00 -17.14 -0.16
C ILE A 279 0.48 -17.08 -0.55
N GLY A 280 1.34 -16.50 0.28
CA GLY A 280 2.78 -16.44 0.00
C GLY A 280 3.41 -17.83 -0.16
N PHE A 281 3.05 -18.78 0.70
CA PHE A 281 3.50 -20.17 0.61
C PHE A 281 3.01 -20.85 -0.67
N PHE A 282 1.73 -20.67 -1.00
CA PHE A 282 1.13 -21.21 -2.22
C PHE A 282 1.79 -20.67 -3.48
N LEU A 283 2.04 -19.35 -3.55
CA LEU A 283 2.74 -18.72 -4.66
C LEU A 283 4.19 -19.23 -4.76
N ASN A 284 4.90 -19.34 -3.63
CA ASN A 284 6.29 -19.80 -3.62
C ASN A 284 6.47 -21.24 -4.13
N PHE A 285 5.47 -22.11 -3.95
CA PHE A 285 5.48 -23.47 -4.49
C PHE A 285 5.67 -23.48 -6.02
N PHE A 286 5.00 -22.57 -6.74
CA PHE A 286 5.15 -22.44 -8.20
C PHE A 286 6.52 -21.87 -8.60
N ILE A 287 7.07 -20.95 -7.80
CA ILE A 287 8.40 -20.37 -8.04
C ILE A 287 9.48 -21.45 -7.90
N TRP A 288 9.37 -22.33 -6.89
CA TRP A 288 10.26 -23.50 -6.76
C TRP A 288 10.14 -24.45 -7.93
N GLY A 289 8.92 -24.73 -8.41
CA GLY A 289 8.69 -25.56 -9.59
C GLY A 289 9.46 -25.08 -10.83
N LYS A 290 9.65 -23.77 -10.97
CA LYS A 290 10.41 -23.15 -12.08
C LYS A 290 11.91 -23.02 -11.83
N ARG A 291 12.43 -23.43 -10.66
CA ARG A 291 13.83 -23.22 -10.25
C ARG A 291 14.29 -21.76 -10.38
N SER A 292 13.36 -20.81 -10.16
CA SER A 292 13.68 -19.39 -10.26
C SER A 292 14.55 -18.95 -9.07
N SER A 293 15.51 -18.06 -9.33
CA SER A 293 16.36 -17.43 -8.31
C SER A 293 15.56 -16.53 -7.35
N GLY A 294 14.33 -16.15 -7.72
CA GLY A 294 13.40 -15.41 -6.87
C GLY A 294 12.66 -16.27 -5.84
N ALA A 295 12.91 -17.58 -5.78
CA ALA A 295 12.22 -18.44 -4.84
C ALA A 295 12.70 -18.21 -3.41
N VAL A 296 11.75 -18.02 -2.49
CA VAL A 296 12.06 -17.86 -1.07
C VAL A 296 12.53 -19.22 -0.54
N PRO A 297 13.75 -19.32 0.03
CA PRO A 297 14.26 -20.60 0.53
C PRO A 297 13.42 -21.11 1.70
N LEU A 298 13.35 -22.43 1.87
CA LEU A 298 12.52 -23.04 2.93
C LEU A 298 12.94 -22.55 4.32
N SER A 299 14.23 -22.28 4.52
CA SER A 299 14.77 -21.76 5.78
C SER A 299 14.16 -20.42 6.18
N THR A 300 13.99 -19.48 5.24
CA THR A 300 13.39 -18.18 5.54
C THR A 300 11.90 -18.29 5.77
N MET A 301 11.20 -19.21 5.09
CA MET A 301 9.78 -19.49 5.38
C MET A 301 9.58 -20.03 6.79
N VAL A 302 10.41 -20.98 7.21
CA VAL A 302 10.40 -21.53 8.57
C VAL A 302 10.75 -20.44 9.59
N ALA A 303 11.74 -19.58 9.31
CA ALA A 303 12.08 -18.46 10.18
C ALA A 303 10.91 -17.47 10.38
N ILE A 304 10.19 -17.13 9.30
CA ILE A 304 8.99 -16.27 9.37
C ILE A 304 7.88 -16.96 10.17
N LEU A 305 7.68 -18.27 10.00
CA LEU A 305 6.70 -19.04 10.76
C LEU A 305 7.04 -19.08 12.25
N VAL A 306 8.32 -19.28 12.61
CA VAL A 306 8.79 -19.22 13.99
C VAL A 306 8.64 -17.82 14.58
N MET A 307 8.92 -16.77 13.82
CA MET A 307 8.70 -15.39 14.26
C MET A 307 7.21 -15.11 14.50
N TRP A 308 6.33 -15.61 13.62
CA TRP A 308 4.88 -15.47 13.77
C TRP A 308 4.33 -16.23 14.98
N LEU A 309 4.60 -17.54 15.09
CA LEU A 309 4.04 -18.38 16.16
C LEU A 309 4.79 -18.21 17.50
N GLY A 310 6.09 -17.94 17.45
CA GLY A 310 6.95 -17.84 18.64
C GLY A 310 6.95 -16.46 19.28
N ILE A 311 6.75 -15.38 18.51
CA ILE A 311 6.81 -14.00 19.03
C ILE A 311 5.47 -13.28 18.83
N SER A 312 5.01 -13.14 17.59
CA SER A 312 3.82 -12.32 17.29
C SER A 312 2.55 -12.88 17.93
N PHE A 313 2.34 -14.20 17.88
CA PHE A 313 1.15 -14.83 18.42
C PHE A 313 1.04 -14.66 19.95
N PRO A 314 2.08 -14.99 20.75
CA PRO A 314 2.08 -14.70 22.18
C PRO A 314 1.87 -13.22 22.51
N LEU A 315 2.53 -12.31 21.80
CA LEU A 315 2.36 -10.86 22.01
C LEU A 315 0.90 -10.41 21.86
N VAL A 316 0.21 -10.91 20.83
CA VAL A 316 -1.21 -10.62 20.60
C VAL A 316 -2.07 -11.20 21.72
N CYS A 317 -1.81 -12.43 22.16
CA CYS A 317 -2.54 -13.03 23.28
C CYS A 317 -2.34 -12.27 24.60
N VAL A 318 -1.12 -11.83 24.89
CA VAL A 318 -0.78 -11.00 26.07
C VAL A 318 -1.51 -9.67 26.00
N GLY A 319 -1.45 -8.98 24.86
CA GLY A 319 -2.20 -7.74 24.62
C GLY A 319 -3.70 -7.94 24.81
N PHE A 320 -4.25 -9.02 24.26
CA PHE A 320 -5.68 -9.35 24.37
C PHE A 320 -6.11 -9.61 25.81
N TYR A 321 -5.29 -10.32 26.59
CA TYR A 321 -5.55 -10.57 28.00
C TYR A 321 -5.66 -9.26 28.79
N PHE A 322 -4.72 -8.33 28.61
CA PHE A 322 -4.78 -7.01 29.27
C PHE A 322 -5.96 -6.17 28.77
N GLY A 323 -6.24 -6.20 27.46
CA GLY A 323 -7.38 -5.51 26.86
C GLY A 323 -8.73 -5.99 27.41
N TYR A 324 -8.89 -7.30 27.56
CA TYR A 324 -10.11 -7.92 28.09
C TYR A 324 -10.30 -7.70 29.60
N ARG A 325 -9.22 -7.47 30.36
CA ARG A 325 -9.33 -7.09 31.78
C ARG A 325 -9.77 -5.65 31.96
N LYS A 326 -9.39 -4.75 31.05
CA LYS A 326 -9.79 -3.33 31.09
C LYS A 326 -11.30 -3.16 31.04
N GLN A 327 -11.80 -2.05 31.57
CA GLN A 327 -13.23 -1.73 31.50
C GLN A 327 -13.70 -1.59 30.05
N PRO A 328 -14.89 -2.12 29.74
CA PRO A 328 -15.50 -1.91 28.43
C PRO A 328 -15.73 -0.41 28.20
N TYR A 329 -15.84 0.01 26.94
CA TYR A 329 -16.35 1.33 26.61
C TYR A 329 -17.81 1.43 27.01
N ASP A 330 -18.16 2.45 27.79
CA ASP A 330 -19.53 2.70 28.19
C ASP A 330 -20.37 3.09 26.97
N HIS A 331 -21.47 2.36 26.78
CA HIS A 331 -22.51 2.68 25.83
C HIS A 331 -23.51 3.61 26.50
N PRO A 332 -23.86 4.75 25.89
CA PRO A 332 -24.76 5.74 26.50
C PRO A 332 -26.18 5.19 26.70
N VAL A 333 -26.57 4.15 25.95
CA VAL A 333 -27.93 3.61 25.91
C VAL A 333 -27.91 2.11 26.17
N ARG A 334 -28.91 1.62 26.90
CA ARG A 334 -29.11 0.19 27.16
C ARG A 334 -29.82 -0.48 25.98
N THR A 335 -29.45 -1.73 25.72
CA THR A 335 -30.04 -2.54 24.65
C THR A 335 -31.33 -3.20 25.12
N ASN A 336 -32.40 -3.12 24.32
CA ASN A 336 -33.65 -3.83 24.52
C ASN A 336 -33.48 -5.36 24.36
N GLN A 337 -34.35 -6.14 25.00
CA GLN A 337 -34.27 -7.61 24.94
C GLN A 337 -34.70 -8.14 23.57
N ILE A 338 -35.81 -7.63 23.04
CA ILE A 338 -36.40 -8.06 21.77
C ILE A 338 -35.83 -7.18 20.65
N PRO A 339 -35.27 -7.77 19.57
CA PRO A 339 -34.79 -7.01 18.43
C PRO A 339 -35.97 -6.44 17.63
N ARG A 340 -35.89 -5.16 17.27
CA ARG A 340 -36.85 -4.54 16.35
C ARG A 340 -36.68 -5.10 14.93
N GLN A 341 -37.79 -5.17 14.19
CA GLN A 341 -37.76 -5.47 12.75
C GLN A 341 -37.22 -4.27 11.97
N VAL A 342 -36.26 -4.52 11.08
CA VAL A 342 -35.66 -3.48 10.22
C VAL A 342 -36.56 -3.29 9.00
N PRO A 343 -37.00 -2.05 8.67
CA PRO A 343 -37.81 -1.80 7.50
C PRO A 343 -37.02 -2.02 6.20
N GLU A 344 -37.74 -2.19 5.09
CA GLU A 344 -37.12 -2.29 3.77
C GLU A 344 -36.33 -1.02 3.44
N GLN A 345 -35.04 -1.22 3.15
CA GLN A 345 -34.12 -0.12 2.88
C GLN A 345 -34.30 0.41 1.45
N GLN A 346 -34.11 1.70 1.28
CA GLN A 346 -34.12 2.33 -0.04
C GLN A 346 -32.99 1.76 -0.92
N TRP A 347 -33.17 1.76 -2.24
CA TRP A 347 -32.27 1.09 -3.19
C TRP A 347 -30.80 1.50 -3.06
N PHE A 348 -30.52 2.80 -2.82
CA PHE A 348 -29.15 3.31 -2.65
C PHE A 348 -28.49 2.89 -1.33
N LEU A 349 -29.27 2.48 -0.33
CA LEU A 349 -28.79 1.92 0.94
C LEU A 349 -28.60 0.41 0.88
N HIS A 350 -28.80 -0.22 -0.28
CA HIS A 350 -28.48 -1.62 -0.46
C HIS A 350 -26.98 -1.86 -0.19
N PRO A 351 -26.59 -2.90 0.58
CA PRO A 351 -25.21 -3.06 1.07
C PRO A 351 -24.14 -3.01 -0.03
N VAL A 352 -24.40 -3.62 -1.18
CA VAL A 352 -23.46 -3.65 -2.32
C VAL A 352 -23.30 -2.25 -2.92
N LEU A 353 -24.41 -1.59 -3.25
CA LEU A 353 -24.39 -0.28 -3.91
C LEU A 353 -23.79 0.79 -3.00
N SER A 354 -24.18 0.78 -1.72
CA SER A 354 -23.62 1.69 -0.71
C SER A 354 -22.11 1.50 -0.56
N THR A 355 -21.61 0.25 -0.57
CA THR A 355 -20.17 -0.04 -0.48
C THR A 355 -19.41 0.44 -1.73
N LEU A 356 -19.98 0.27 -2.93
CA LEU A 356 -19.37 0.77 -4.15
C LEU A 356 -19.32 2.30 -4.15
N MET A 357 -20.44 2.97 -3.86
CA MET A 357 -20.47 4.44 -3.76
C MET A 357 -19.50 4.98 -2.72
N ALA A 358 -19.35 4.29 -1.58
CA ALA A 358 -18.41 4.65 -0.52
C ALA A 358 -16.95 4.63 -0.99
N GLY A 359 -16.60 3.67 -1.84
CA GLY A 359 -15.23 3.43 -2.28
C GLY A 359 -14.70 4.43 -3.30
N VAL A 360 -15.56 5.17 -4.00
CA VAL A 360 -15.17 6.08 -5.09
C VAL A 360 -14.29 7.22 -4.61
N LEU A 361 -14.68 7.90 -3.53
CA LEU A 361 -13.97 9.09 -3.06
C LEU A 361 -12.58 8.76 -2.47
N PRO A 362 -12.40 7.75 -1.59
CA PRO A 362 -11.08 7.40 -1.08
C PRO A 362 -10.17 6.85 -2.19
N PHE A 363 -10.74 6.15 -3.18
CA PHE A 363 -9.99 5.70 -4.36
C PHE A 363 -9.52 6.87 -5.22
N GLY A 364 -10.40 7.82 -5.56
CA GLY A 364 -10.04 9.00 -6.34
C GLY A 364 -8.94 9.84 -5.67
N ALA A 365 -8.98 9.96 -4.34
CA ALA A 365 -7.99 10.68 -3.56
C ALA A 365 -6.57 10.07 -3.66
N MET A 366 -6.46 8.75 -3.85
CA MET A 366 -5.18 8.03 -3.88
C MET A 366 -4.76 7.54 -5.28
N PHE A 367 -5.59 7.76 -6.30
CA PHE A 367 -5.44 7.15 -7.63
C PHE A 367 -4.06 7.41 -8.26
N ILE A 368 -3.57 8.65 -8.18
CA ILE A 368 -2.30 9.04 -8.78
C ILE A 368 -1.12 8.41 -8.05
N GLU A 369 -1.13 8.38 -6.71
CA GLU A 369 -0.10 7.66 -5.95
C GLU A 369 -0.15 6.15 -6.18
N LEU A 370 -1.35 5.59 -6.34
CA LEU A 370 -1.51 4.17 -6.67
C LEU A 370 -0.81 3.83 -8.00
N PHE A 371 -0.93 4.69 -9.02
CA PHE A 371 -0.21 4.52 -10.29
C PHE A 371 1.31 4.47 -10.06
N PHE A 372 1.87 5.42 -9.32
CA PHE A 372 3.31 5.45 -9.05
C PHE A 372 3.80 4.27 -8.20
N ILE A 373 3.01 3.83 -7.22
CA ILE A 373 3.32 2.62 -6.44
C ILE A 373 3.32 1.38 -7.35
N PHE A 374 2.35 1.26 -8.26
CA PHE A 374 2.29 0.14 -9.19
C PHE A 374 3.48 0.15 -10.18
N SER A 375 3.82 1.30 -10.76
CA SER A 375 5.02 1.43 -11.59
C SER A 375 6.30 1.11 -10.81
N ALA A 376 6.42 1.54 -9.56
CA ALA A 376 7.59 1.23 -8.74
C ALA A 376 7.73 -0.29 -8.47
N ILE A 377 6.63 -0.95 -8.10
CA ILE A 377 6.64 -2.39 -7.75
C ILE A 377 6.84 -3.26 -9.00
N TRP A 378 6.15 -2.96 -10.10
CA TRP A 378 6.07 -3.86 -11.26
C TRP A 378 7.02 -3.50 -12.40
N GLU A 379 7.33 -2.22 -12.60
CA GLU A 379 8.31 -1.76 -13.61
C GLU A 379 9.72 -1.55 -13.00
N ASN A 380 9.91 -1.91 -11.72
CA ASN A 380 11.18 -1.84 -10.99
C ASN A 380 11.80 -0.42 -10.98
N GLN A 381 10.94 0.61 -10.92
CA GLN A 381 11.33 2.01 -10.74
C GLN A 381 11.51 2.33 -9.25
N TYR A 382 12.39 3.28 -8.92
CA TYR A 382 12.57 3.71 -7.53
C TYR A 382 11.45 4.65 -7.08
N TYR A 383 10.74 4.29 -6.02
CA TYR A 383 9.83 5.21 -5.33
C TYR A 383 10.60 5.96 -4.24
N TYR A 384 10.89 7.25 -4.48
CA TYR A 384 11.64 8.09 -3.53
C TYR A 384 10.76 9.07 -2.74
N LEU A 385 9.48 9.17 -3.11
CA LEU A 385 8.56 10.21 -2.68
C LEU A 385 7.81 9.86 -1.38
N PHE A 386 8.52 9.39 -0.34
CA PHE A 386 7.91 8.96 0.93
C PHE A 386 7.17 10.07 1.69
N GLY A 387 7.60 11.33 1.56
CA GLY A 387 6.88 12.48 2.13
C GLY A 387 5.49 12.66 1.50
N PHE A 388 5.37 12.38 0.21
CA PHE A 388 4.10 12.44 -0.51
C PHE A 388 3.17 11.29 -0.14
N LEU A 389 3.72 10.08 0.00
CA LEU A 389 2.99 8.92 0.53
C LEU A 389 2.38 9.21 1.90
N PHE A 390 3.10 9.93 2.77
CA PHE A 390 2.59 10.34 4.09
C PHE A 390 1.38 11.26 4.00
N LEU A 391 1.41 12.27 3.11
CA LEU A 391 0.28 13.17 2.91
C LEU A 391 -0.94 12.42 2.39
N VAL A 392 -0.77 11.55 1.39
CA VAL A 392 -1.88 10.76 0.85
C VAL A 392 -2.41 9.77 1.89
N PHE A 393 -1.56 9.21 2.75
CA PHE A 393 -2.01 8.38 3.87
C PHE A 393 -2.95 9.17 4.82
N ILE A 394 -2.64 10.42 5.15
CA ILE A 394 -3.52 11.30 5.95
C ILE A 394 -4.85 11.55 5.24
N ILE A 395 -4.81 11.84 3.93
CA ILE A 395 -6.00 12.09 3.12
C ILE A 395 -6.91 10.85 3.11
N ILE A 396 -6.35 9.65 2.98
CA ILE A 396 -7.09 8.39 3.03
C ILE A 396 -7.77 8.22 4.40
N ILE A 397 -7.08 8.53 5.51
CA ILE A 397 -7.66 8.44 6.86
C ILE A 397 -8.89 9.33 6.98
N ILE A 398 -8.79 10.59 6.55
CA ILE A 398 -9.87 11.57 6.62
C ILE A 398 -11.04 11.11 5.74
N SER A 399 -10.76 10.71 4.50
CA SER A 399 -11.76 10.28 3.51
C SER A 399 -12.53 9.05 3.96
N CYS A 400 -11.82 8.03 4.44
CA CYS A 400 -12.42 6.79 4.97
C CYS A 400 -13.29 7.09 6.20
N SER A 401 -12.79 7.91 7.13
CA SER A 401 -13.52 8.28 8.34
C SER A 401 -14.83 8.99 8.01
N GLN A 402 -14.77 9.96 7.11
CA GLN A 402 -15.91 10.79 6.73
C GLN A 402 -17.01 9.98 6.04
N ILE A 403 -16.66 9.17 5.04
CA ILE A 403 -17.65 8.37 4.30
C ILE A 403 -18.28 7.33 5.20
N SER A 404 -17.48 6.70 6.06
CA SER A 404 -18.01 5.73 7.02
C SER A 404 -19.04 6.37 7.95
N ILE A 405 -18.78 7.59 8.45
CA ILE A 405 -19.73 8.35 9.27
C ILE A 405 -21.02 8.66 8.50
N VAL A 406 -20.90 9.14 7.25
CA VAL A 406 -22.05 9.50 6.40
C VAL A 406 -22.94 8.30 6.12
N ILE A 407 -22.35 7.18 5.71
CA ILE A 407 -23.12 5.95 5.42
C ILE A 407 -23.74 5.40 6.69
N THR A 408 -23.01 5.41 7.81
CA THR A 408 -23.56 5.00 9.11
C THR A 408 -24.73 5.90 9.51
N TYR A 409 -24.64 7.21 9.28
CA TYR A 409 -25.71 8.16 9.56
C TYR A 409 -26.95 7.87 8.71
N PHE A 410 -26.81 7.77 7.38
CA PHE A 410 -27.96 7.47 6.51
C PHE A 410 -28.57 6.09 6.79
N GLN A 411 -27.75 5.10 7.16
CA GLN A 411 -28.24 3.79 7.58
C GLN A 411 -29.09 3.89 8.87
N LEU A 412 -28.64 4.67 9.85
CA LEU A 412 -29.40 4.90 11.08
C LEU A 412 -30.68 5.71 10.83
N CYS A 413 -30.65 6.69 9.92
CA CYS A 413 -31.87 7.39 9.47
C CYS A 413 -32.87 6.45 8.79
N GLY A 414 -32.39 5.39 8.13
CA GLY A 414 -33.19 4.30 7.56
C GLY A 414 -33.62 3.23 8.58
N GLU A 415 -33.46 3.48 9.89
CA GLU A 415 -33.82 2.56 10.98
C GLU A 415 -33.06 1.21 10.99
N ASP A 416 -31.93 1.10 10.29
CA ASP A 416 -31.09 -0.12 10.32
C ASP A 416 -29.95 0.00 11.33
N TYR A 417 -30.02 -0.77 12.42
CA TYR A 417 -28.98 -0.81 13.46
C TYR A 417 -27.77 -1.71 13.13
N HIS A 418 -27.74 -2.41 12.00
CA HIS A 418 -26.64 -3.34 11.65
C HIS A 418 -25.37 -2.62 11.15
N TRP A 419 -25.03 -1.48 11.74
CA TRP A 419 -23.93 -0.61 11.28
C TRP A 419 -22.52 -1.17 11.55
N TRP A 420 -22.36 -2.11 12.50
CA TRP A 420 -21.05 -2.65 12.88
C TRP A 420 -20.24 -3.23 11.72
N TRP A 421 -20.84 -4.14 10.95
CA TRP A 421 -20.19 -4.71 9.76
C TRP A 421 -20.29 -3.78 8.56
N ARG A 422 -21.40 -3.04 8.43
CA ARG A 422 -21.60 -2.14 7.31
C ARG A 422 -20.57 -1.01 7.27
N SER A 423 -20.26 -0.39 8.41
CA SER A 423 -19.21 0.65 8.50
C SER A 423 -17.84 0.12 8.09
N PHE A 424 -17.49 -1.10 8.55
CA PHE A 424 -16.25 -1.75 8.17
C PHE A 424 -16.18 -2.05 6.65
N ILE A 425 -17.25 -2.64 6.09
CA ILE A 425 -17.29 -3.03 4.67
C ILE A 425 -17.35 -1.81 3.75
N ALA A 426 -18.18 -0.81 4.09
CA ALA A 426 -18.37 0.39 3.29
C ALA A 426 -17.06 1.19 3.15
N SER A 427 -16.36 1.43 4.26
CA SER A 427 -15.05 2.10 4.22
C SER A 427 -13.98 1.26 3.50
N GLY A 428 -14.09 -0.07 3.57
CA GLY A 428 -13.27 -1.01 2.81
C GLY A 428 -13.54 -1.03 1.29
N GLY A 429 -14.66 -0.44 0.82
CA GLY A 429 -15.08 -0.50 -0.58
C GLY A 429 -14.05 0.04 -1.58
N SER A 430 -13.15 0.92 -1.15
CA SER A 430 -12.04 1.44 -1.97
C SER A 430 -11.09 0.34 -2.44
N ALA A 431 -10.93 -0.76 -1.70
CA ALA A 431 -10.10 -1.90 -2.11
C ALA A 431 -10.61 -2.60 -3.37
N PHE A 432 -11.93 -2.57 -3.62
CA PHE A 432 -12.49 -3.11 -4.87
C PHE A 432 -12.01 -2.30 -6.08
N TYR A 433 -11.97 -0.97 -5.96
CA TYR A 433 -11.47 -0.10 -7.03
C TYR A 433 -9.96 -0.26 -7.25
N VAL A 434 -9.18 -0.47 -6.18
CA VAL A 434 -7.75 -0.82 -6.29
C VAL A 434 -7.58 -2.13 -7.07
N PHE A 435 -8.40 -3.15 -6.78
CA PHE A 435 -8.37 -4.40 -7.52
C PHE A 435 -8.80 -4.24 -8.99
N ALA A 436 -9.86 -3.50 -9.27
CA ALA A 436 -10.29 -3.21 -10.65
C ALA A 436 -9.20 -2.45 -11.43
N TYR A 437 -8.56 -1.47 -10.79
CA TYR A 437 -7.42 -0.75 -11.36
C TYR A 437 -6.24 -1.67 -11.65
N SER A 438 -5.93 -2.63 -10.78
CA SER A 438 -4.86 -3.59 -11.02
C SER A 438 -5.10 -4.47 -12.25
N ILE A 439 -6.36 -4.81 -12.55
CA ILE A 439 -6.72 -5.55 -13.76
C ILE A 439 -6.48 -4.65 -14.99
N PHE A 440 -6.92 -3.39 -14.93
CA PHE A 440 -6.66 -2.42 -16.00
C PHE A 440 -5.17 -2.19 -16.24
N TYR A 441 -4.38 -2.05 -15.17
CA TYR A 441 -2.94 -1.87 -15.25
C TYR A 441 -2.24 -3.09 -15.88
N PHE A 442 -2.69 -4.31 -15.53
CA PHE A 442 -2.20 -5.55 -16.14
C PHE A 442 -2.35 -5.56 -17.66
N PHE A 443 -3.52 -5.20 -18.19
CA PHE A 443 -3.76 -5.25 -19.64
C PHE A 443 -3.16 -4.07 -20.44
N THR A 444 -2.85 -2.95 -19.79
CA THR A 444 -2.42 -1.72 -20.49
C THR A 444 -0.94 -1.42 -20.37
N LYS A 445 -0.27 -1.90 -19.32
CA LYS A 445 1.12 -1.56 -19.02
C LYS A 445 2.04 -2.77 -18.95
N LEU A 446 1.53 -3.95 -18.61
CA LEU A 446 2.34 -5.14 -18.35
C LEU A 446 2.29 -6.11 -19.54
N ASP A 447 3.43 -6.29 -20.20
CA ASP A 447 3.61 -7.29 -21.27
C ASP A 447 4.00 -8.68 -20.69
N ILE A 448 3.21 -9.18 -19.73
CA ILE A 448 3.45 -10.50 -19.12
C ILE A 448 2.68 -11.58 -19.88
N THR A 449 3.42 -12.50 -20.51
CA THR A 449 2.83 -13.61 -21.30
C THR A 449 2.79 -14.95 -20.55
N GLU A 450 3.64 -15.13 -19.53
CA GLU A 450 3.76 -16.40 -18.82
C GLU A 450 2.75 -16.56 -17.68
N VAL A 451 2.18 -17.77 -17.54
CA VAL A 451 1.14 -18.10 -16.54
C VAL A 451 1.60 -17.89 -15.09
N ILE A 452 2.85 -18.21 -14.75
CA ILE A 452 3.35 -18.14 -13.37
C ILE A 452 3.52 -16.69 -12.91
N PRO A 453 4.20 -15.80 -13.66
CA PRO A 453 4.20 -14.36 -13.38
C PRO A 453 2.79 -13.75 -13.30
N ILE A 454 1.83 -14.17 -14.14
CA ILE A 454 0.42 -13.73 -14.03
C ILE A 454 -0.16 -14.13 -12.67
N MET A 455 0.06 -15.37 -12.25
CA MET A 455 -0.41 -15.87 -10.96
C MET A 455 0.24 -15.13 -9.78
N LEU A 456 1.54 -14.82 -9.86
CA LEU A 456 2.24 -14.02 -8.86
C LEU A 456 1.69 -12.59 -8.79
N TYR A 457 1.43 -11.98 -9.95
CA TYR A 457 0.85 -10.64 -10.04
C TYR A 457 -0.49 -10.57 -9.32
N PHE A 458 -1.44 -11.43 -9.68
CA PHE A 458 -2.76 -11.44 -9.04
C PHE A 458 -2.71 -11.88 -7.57
N GLY A 459 -1.82 -12.80 -7.21
CA GLY A 459 -1.64 -13.25 -5.83
C GLY A 459 -1.13 -12.15 -4.90
N TYR A 460 -0.06 -11.43 -5.29
CA TYR A 460 0.44 -10.29 -4.51
C TYR A 460 -0.52 -9.11 -4.52
N THR A 461 -1.15 -8.84 -5.65
CA THR A 461 -2.16 -7.78 -5.76
C THR A 461 -3.37 -8.05 -4.86
N PHE A 462 -3.81 -9.31 -4.75
CA PHE A 462 -4.85 -9.69 -3.80
C PHE A 462 -4.42 -9.42 -2.34
N LEU A 463 -3.17 -9.71 -1.97
CA LEU A 463 -2.64 -9.39 -0.65
C LEU A 463 -2.60 -7.88 -0.37
N ILE A 464 -2.24 -7.08 -1.37
CA ILE A 464 -2.28 -5.62 -1.29
C ILE A 464 -3.72 -5.16 -1.05
N CYS A 465 -4.68 -5.64 -1.85
CA CYS A 465 -6.09 -5.27 -1.72
C CYS A 465 -6.69 -5.72 -0.38
N PHE A 466 -6.35 -6.91 0.11
CA PHE A 466 -6.83 -7.42 1.40
C PHE A 466 -6.26 -6.61 2.59
N THR A 467 -4.97 -6.27 2.53
CA THR A 467 -4.32 -5.40 3.53
C THR A 467 -4.95 -4.03 3.53
N PHE A 468 -5.17 -3.46 2.34
CA PHE A 468 -5.82 -2.17 2.17
C PHE A 468 -7.26 -2.17 2.69
N TRP A 469 -8.07 -3.18 2.35
CA TRP A 469 -9.43 -3.37 2.85
C TRP A 469 -9.49 -3.45 4.39
N THR A 470 -8.57 -4.20 4.99
CA THR A 470 -8.50 -4.35 6.46
C THR A 470 -8.13 -3.03 7.13
N LEU A 471 -7.20 -2.26 6.54
CA LEU A 471 -6.78 -0.96 7.03
C LEU A 471 -7.91 0.10 6.91
N THR A 472 -8.47 0.29 5.73
CA THR A 472 -9.51 1.29 5.48
C THR A 472 -10.81 0.94 6.19
N GLY A 473 -11.19 -0.34 6.25
CA GLY A 473 -12.34 -0.82 7.01
C GLY A 473 -12.21 -0.54 8.52
N THR A 474 -11.00 -0.69 9.07
CA THR A 474 -10.75 -0.43 10.50
C THR A 474 -10.81 1.07 10.82
N ILE A 475 -10.27 1.93 9.96
CA ILE A 475 -10.35 3.39 10.11
C ILE A 475 -11.82 3.82 10.13
N GLY A 476 -12.60 3.37 9.13
CA GLY A 476 -14.03 3.69 9.04
C GLY A 476 -14.83 3.19 10.24
N PHE A 477 -14.60 1.95 10.66
CA PHE A 477 -15.26 1.38 11.84
C PHE A 477 -15.00 2.20 13.11
N ILE A 478 -13.75 2.58 13.38
CA ILE A 478 -13.41 3.37 14.58
C ILE A 478 -14.08 4.75 14.52
N ALA A 479 -14.07 5.40 13.36
CA ALA A 479 -14.72 6.69 13.15
C ALA A 479 -16.25 6.60 13.38
N SER A 480 -16.92 5.61 12.78
CA SER A 480 -18.35 5.34 12.98
C SER A 480 -18.66 5.00 14.44
N TYR A 481 -17.82 4.21 15.11
CA TYR A 481 -18.01 3.85 16.52
C TYR A 481 -17.95 5.08 17.44
N ILE A 482 -17.00 5.98 17.21
CA ILE A 482 -16.90 7.25 17.95
C ILE A 482 -18.11 8.14 17.65
N PHE A 483 -18.50 8.24 16.38
CA PHE A 483 -19.65 9.02 15.95
C PHE A 483 -20.93 8.55 16.64
N VAL A 484 -21.29 7.28 16.49
CA VAL A 484 -22.50 6.67 17.10
C VAL A 484 -22.54 6.93 18.60
N ARG A 485 -21.44 6.72 19.32
CA ARG A 485 -21.38 7.01 20.77
C ARG A 485 -21.63 8.49 21.08
N LYS A 486 -21.13 9.41 20.27
CA LYS A 486 -21.35 10.84 20.47
C LYS A 486 -22.80 11.26 20.19
N ILE A 487 -23.44 10.73 19.14
CA ILE A 487 -24.82 11.11 18.81
C ILE A 487 -25.79 10.65 19.89
N TYR A 488 -25.68 9.39 20.32
CA TYR A 488 -26.58 8.83 21.34
C TYR A 488 -26.25 9.28 22.76
N ALA A 489 -25.07 9.86 23.01
CA ALA A 489 -24.78 10.54 24.27
C ALA A 489 -25.32 11.98 24.32
N ALA A 490 -25.64 12.57 23.16
CA ALA A 490 -26.14 13.94 23.07
C ALA A 490 -27.67 14.03 23.16
N VAL A 491 -28.37 12.94 22.89
CA VAL A 491 -29.84 12.85 23.02
C VAL A 491 -30.18 12.43 24.44
N LYS A 492 -31.16 13.10 25.05
CA LYS A 492 -31.76 12.66 26.32
C LYS A 492 -32.67 11.48 25.99
N ILE A 493 -32.39 10.35 26.59
CA ILE A 493 -33.19 9.13 26.46
C ILE A 493 -33.52 8.77 27.90
N GLU A 494 -34.80 8.89 28.29
CA GLU A 494 -35.27 8.62 29.65
C GLU A 494 -35.31 7.12 29.98
#